data_AF-A0AAJ5F5P4-F1
#
_entry.id   AF-A0AAJ5F5P4-F1
#
_cell.length_a   1.000
_cell.length_b   1.000
_cell.length_c   1.000
_cell.angle_alpha   90.00
_cell.angle_beta   90.00
_cell.angle_gamma   90.00
#
_symmetry.space_group_name_H-M   'P 1'
#
loop_
_entity.id
_entity.type
_entity.pdbx_description
1 polymer ?
#
loop_
_entity_poly.entity_id
_entity_poly.type
_entity_poly.pdbx_seq_one_letter_code
_entity_poly.pdbx_strand_id
1 'polypeptide(L)'
;MRPAVLLLLPLTLAACGSRDVKAPDAYNLSGTISGDWGENPHLRLALVGVGFPSAVTNDGNQPQNVVPSGGPNTWAFGFDLPDAPTLATVAGVYQVVVYNDTNNTGTYNVGEPFARNRQWLVYSLLGGDIPAVKVNGEEITPAMTVKRGWNLYNRNFPLSDSNPSPAAKITGYDLSR
;
A
#
# COMPACT_ATOMS: atom_id res chain seq x y z
N MET A 1 42.75 -52.34 4.59
CA MET A 1 41.40 -51.77 4.76
C MET A 1 41.53 -50.26 4.62
N ARG A 2 41.01 -49.66 3.53
CA ARG A 2 41.13 -48.22 3.25
C ARG A 2 39.97 -47.48 3.94
N PRO A 3 40.22 -46.41 4.71
CA PRO A 3 39.14 -45.67 5.34
C PRO A 3 38.42 -44.80 4.29
N ALA A 4 37.10 -44.93 4.24
CA ALA A 4 36.22 -44.10 3.41
C ALA A 4 36.07 -42.72 4.07
N VAL A 5 36.47 -41.67 3.35
CA VAL A 5 36.27 -40.27 3.74
C VAL A 5 34.83 -39.91 3.39
N LEU A 6 33.96 -39.81 4.41
CA LEU A 6 32.61 -39.26 4.29
C LEU A 6 32.72 -37.73 4.10
N LEU A 7 32.50 -37.28 2.86
CA LEU A 7 32.26 -35.87 2.56
C LEU A 7 30.90 -35.45 3.16
N LEU A 8 30.94 -34.74 4.28
CA LEU A 8 29.83 -33.96 4.79
C LEU A 8 29.60 -32.76 3.84
N LEU A 9 28.58 -32.85 2.98
CA LEU A 9 28.08 -31.70 2.23
C LEU A 9 27.50 -30.68 3.22
N PRO A 10 27.95 -29.41 3.22
CA PRO A 10 27.31 -28.37 4.00
C PRO A 10 25.93 -28.11 3.40
N LEU A 11 24.87 -28.38 4.17
CA LEU A 11 23.53 -27.88 3.88
C LEU A 11 23.61 -26.36 3.87
N THR A 12 23.60 -25.77 2.67
CA THR A 12 23.37 -24.34 2.52
C THR A 12 21.92 -24.09 2.90
N LEU A 13 21.67 -23.74 4.17
CA LEU A 13 20.42 -23.08 4.55
C LEU A 13 20.31 -21.84 3.66
N ALA A 14 19.40 -21.90 2.68
CA ALA A 14 18.91 -20.69 2.05
C ALA A 14 18.34 -19.83 3.18
N ALA A 15 19.07 -18.79 3.57
CA ALA A 15 18.51 -17.75 4.41
C ALA A 15 17.32 -17.19 3.64
N CYS A 16 16.11 -17.57 4.03
CA CYS A 16 14.90 -16.85 3.67
C CYS A 16 15.16 -15.41 4.11
N GLY A 17 15.47 -14.53 3.15
CA GLY A 17 15.86 -13.16 3.42
C GLY A 17 14.83 -12.52 4.33
N SER A 18 15.23 -12.22 5.57
CA SER A 18 14.40 -11.45 6.49
C SER A 18 14.18 -10.10 5.83
N ARG A 19 12.96 -9.82 5.37
CA ARG A 19 12.58 -8.44 5.08
C ARG A 19 12.72 -7.68 6.39
N ASP A 20 13.67 -6.76 6.46
CA ASP A 20 13.88 -5.94 7.66
C ASP A 20 12.59 -5.20 7.99
N VAL A 21 11.96 -5.58 9.10
CA VAL A 21 10.74 -4.93 9.60
C VAL A 21 11.16 -3.63 10.25
N LYS A 22 10.70 -2.50 9.70
CA LYS A 22 11.01 -1.16 10.23
C LYS A 22 9.91 -0.72 11.19
N ALA A 23 10.17 0.31 12.00
CA ALA A 23 9.09 0.98 12.73
C ALA A 23 8.08 1.62 11.74
N PRO A 24 6.78 1.71 12.07
CA PRO A 24 5.74 2.26 11.18
C PRO A 24 6.10 3.61 10.53
N ASP A 25 6.69 4.51 11.29
CA ASP A 25 7.08 5.85 10.86
C ASP A 25 8.30 5.89 9.92
N ALA A 26 9.02 4.78 9.76
CA ALA A 26 10.17 4.68 8.86
C ALA A 26 9.77 4.42 7.39
N TYR A 27 8.53 3.97 7.12
CA TYR A 27 8.03 3.65 5.78
C TYR A 27 7.61 4.90 4.97
N ASN A 28 7.50 4.81 3.64
CA ASN A 28 7.07 5.95 2.81
C ASN A 28 5.69 6.50 3.20
N LEU A 29 4.77 5.63 3.61
CA LEU A 29 3.42 5.99 4.03
C LEU A 29 3.16 5.40 5.42
N SER A 30 2.59 6.21 6.32
CA SER A 30 2.26 5.79 7.68
C SER A 30 0.99 6.44 8.20
N GLY A 31 0.34 5.78 9.14
CA GLY A 31 -0.89 6.25 9.76
C GLY A 31 -1.42 5.30 10.81
N THR A 32 -2.71 5.46 11.12
CA THR A 32 -3.42 4.60 12.07
C THR A 32 -4.51 3.78 11.38
N ILE A 33 -4.79 2.61 11.93
CA ILE A 33 -5.97 1.80 11.63
C ILE A 33 -6.84 1.80 12.87
N SER A 34 -8.13 2.02 12.70
CA SER A 34 -9.13 1.98 13.78
C SER A 34 -10.45 1.36 13.30
N GLY A 35 -11.38 1.15 14.24
CA GLY A 35 -12.71 0.58 13.98
C GLY A 35 -12.84 -0.87 14.41
N ASP A 36 -14.03 -1.45 14.27
CA ASP A 36 -14.28 -2.85 14.64
C ASP A 36 -13.87 -3.81 13.51
N TRP A 37 -12.93 -4.70 13.83
CA TRP A 37 -12.38 -5.70 12.91
C TRP A 37 -12.72 -7.14 13.32
N GLY A 38 -13.51 -7.31 14.38
CA GLY A 38 -13.79 -8.61 15.00
C GLY A 38 -12.67 -9.09 15.93
N GLU A 39 -12.78 -10.33 16.39
CA GLU A 39 -11.79 -10.93 17.28
C GLU A 39 -10.52 -11.35 16.53
N ASN A 40 -9.35 -10.96 17.05
CA ASN A 40 -8.03 -11.32 16.53
C ASN A 40 -7.87 -11.13 15.00
N PRO A 41 -8.08 -9.92 14.46
CA PRO A 41 -8.00 -9.69 13.03
C PRO A 41 -6.58 -9.84 12.50
N HIS A 42 -6.44 -10.38 11.30
CA HIS A 42 -5.17 -10.49 10.59
C HIS A 42 -5.05 -9.34 9.59
N LEU A 43 -4.72 -8.16 10.10
CA LEU A 43 -4.72 -6.93 9.31
C LEU A 43 -3.50 -6.86 8.39
N ARG A 44 -3.77 -6.55 7.12
CA ARG A 44 -2.76 -6.27 6.09
C ARG A 44 -3.16 -5.07 5.25
N LEU A 45 -2.18 -4.50 4.57
CA LEU A 45 -2.34 -3.37 3.67
C LEU A 45 -2.14 -3.82 2.23
N ALA A 46 -2.90 -3.20 1.33
CA ALA A 46 -2.74 -3.38 -0.10
C ALA A 46 -2.79 -2.02 -0.82
N LEU A 47 -1.97 -1.87 -1.85
CA LEU A 47 -2.11 -0.81 -2.83
C LEU A 47 -3.10 -1.25 -3.90
N VAL A 48 -4.26 -0.60 -3.95
CA VAL A 48 -5.32 -0.90 -4.91
C VAL A 48 -5.58 0.31 -5.80
N GLY A 49 -5.85 0.10 -7.09
CA GLY A 49 -6.11 1.22 -7.99
C GLY A 49 -6.17 0.86 -9.46
N VAL A 50 -6.19 1.90 -10.29
CA VAL A 50 -6.22 1.82 -11.74
C VAL A 50 -5.08 2.64 -12.34
N GLY A 51 -4.21 1.98 -13.09
CA GLY A 51 -3.16 2.58 -13.92
C GLY A 51 -3.68 2.91 -15.32
N PHE A 52 -2.97 3.78 -16.03
CA PHE A 52 -3.24 4.21 -17.40
C PHE A 52 -2.15 3.67 -18.36
N PRO A 53 -2.53 2.96 -19.45
CA PRO A 53 -3.89 2.70 -19.94
C PRO A 53 -4.51 1.42 -19.32
N SER A 54 -5.43 1.62 -18.37
CA SER A 54 -6.41 0.67 -17.84
C SER A 54 -5.90 -0.65 -17.23
N ALA A 55 -4.92 -0.59 -16.33
CA ALA A 55 -4.46 -1.76 -15.59
C ALA A 55 -4.88 -1.70 -14.11
N VAL A 56 -5.59 -2.72 -13.61
CA VAL A 56 -6.00 -2.78 -12.20
C VAL A 56 -4.85 -3.32 -11.35
N THR A 57 -4.48 -2.58 -10.31
CA THR A 57 -3.48 -3.01 -9.33
C THR A 57 -4.18 -3.44 -8.05
N ASN A 58 -3.72 -4.55 -7.49
CA ASN A 58 -4.00 -5.01 -6.15
C ASN A 58 -2.73 -5.68 -5.64
N ASP A 59 -1.94 -4.93 -4.87
CA ASP A 59 -0.64 -5.38 -4.41
C ASP A 59 -0.53 -5.30 -2.89
N GLY A 60 -0.64 -6.46 -2.25
CA GLY A 60 -0.41 -6.65 -0.81
C GLY A 60 1.02 -7.09 -0.45
N ASN A 61 1.92 -7.26 -1.44
CA ASN A 61 3.26 -7.80 -1.23
C ASN A 61 4.31 -6.73 -0.92
N GLN A 62 3.90 -5.46 -0.87
CA GLN A 62 4.75 -4.34 -0.49
C GLN A 62 5.26 -4.49 0.95
N PRO A 63 6.50 -4.03 1.24
CA PRO A 63 7.00 -3.96 2.60
C PRO A 63 6.06 -3.13 3.47
N GLN A 64 5.62 -3.72 4.57
CA GLN A 64 4.64 -3.12 5.46
C GLN A 64 4.86 -3.61 6.89
N ASN A 65 4.36 -2.85 7.85
CA ASN A 65 4.31 -3.23 9.25
C ASN A 65 3.00 -2.72 9.86
N VAL A 66 2.27 -3.59 10.55
CA VAL A 66 1.04 -3.26 11.28
C VAL A 66 1.23 -3.73 12.71
N VAL A 67 1.18 -2.80 13.66
CA VAL A 67 1.42 -3.08 15.08
C VAL A 67 0.32 -2.49 15.95
N PRO A 68 -0.14 -3.18 17.00
CA PRO A 68 -1.09 -2.61 17.96
C PRO A 68 -0.58 -1.28 18.53
N SER A 69 -1.48 -0.31 18.69
CA SER A 69 -1.15 1.06 19.11
C SER A 69 -1.95 1.49 20.34
N GLY A 70 -1.61 0.93 21.51
CA GLY A 70 -1.98 1.41 22.85
C GLY A 70 -3.47 1.43 23.24
N GLY A 71 -4.40 1.41 22.28
CA GLY A 71 -5.85 1.43 22.49
C GLY A 71 -6.51 0.15 21.98
N PRO A 72 -7.75 -0.12 22.42
CA PRO A 72 -8.54 -1.22 21.89
C PRO A 72 -8.86 -0.96 20.42
N ASN A 73 -8.67 -1.97 19.57
CA ASN A 73 -8.94 -1.89 18.13
C ASN A 73 -8.24 -0.72 17.42
N THR A 74 -7.01 -0.41 17.82
CA THR A 74 -6.17 0.57 17.15
C THR A 74 -4.80 0.00 16.81
N TRP A 75 -4.33 0.26 15.60
CA TRP A 75 -3.01 -0.14 15.12
C TRP A 75 -2.29 1.04 14.47
N ALA A 76 -0.97 1.10 14.65
CA ALA A 76 -0.12 1.95 13.84
C ALA A 76 0.40 1.14 12.67
N PHE A 77 0.58 1.79 11.52
CA PHE A 77 1.10 1.09 10.36
C PHE A 77 2.08 1.91 9.52
N GLY A 78 2.93 1.19 8.81
CA GLY A 78 3.82 1.69 7.78
C GLY A 78 3.71 0.85 6.51
N PHE A 79 3.83 1.49 5.35
CA PHE A 79 3.73 0.89 4.02
C PHE A 79 4.70 1.57 3.06
N ASP A 80 5.58 0.81 2.42
CA ASP A 80 6.47 1.35 1.38
C ASP A 80 5.69 1.41 0.05
N LEU A 81 5.73 2.59 -0.59
CA LEU A 81 5.20 2.74 -1.93
C LEU A 81 6.25 2.24 -2.91
N PRO A 82 5.87 1.50 -3.98
CA PRO A 82 6.83 1.11 -4.99
C PRO A 82 7.35 2.35 -5.73
N ASP A 83 8.61 2.32 -6.18
CA ASP A 83 9.20 3.41 -6.96
C ASP A 83 8.37 3.76 -8.20
N ALA A 84 7.79 2.73 -8.82
CA ALA A 84 6.75 2.83 -9.83
C ALA A 84 5.76 1.68 -9.65
N PRO A 85 4.44 1.90 -9.73
CA PRO A 85 3.47 0.81 -9.72
C PRO A 85 3.72 -0.12 -10.91
N THR A 86 3.76 -1.43 -10.67
CA THR A 86 4.09 -2.46 -11.67
C THR A 86 3.22 -2.40 -12.93
N LEU A 87 2.02 -1.85 -12.80
CA LEU A 87 1.02 -1.76 -13.86
C LEU A 87 0.73 -0.32 -14.33
N ALA A 88 1.40 0.70 -13.77
CA ALA A 88 1.32 2.06 -14.29
C ALA A 88 2.27 2.22 -15.48
N THR A 89 1.73 2.23 -16.70
CA THR A 89 2.56 2.43 -17.90
C THR A 89 2.95 3.90 -18.07
N VAL A 90 2.10 4.84 -17.62
CA VAL A 90 2.37 6.29 -17.67
C VAL A 90 1.94 7.01 -16.39
N ALA A 91 0.74 6.72 -15.88
CA ALA A 91 0.19 7.30 -14.65
C ALA A 91 -0.84 6.37 -14.02
N GLY A 92 -1.32 6.67 -12.82
CA GLY A 92 -2.40 5.91 -12.19
C GLY A 92 -2.92 6.55 -10.91
N VAL A 93 -4.12 6.13 -10.52
CA VAL A 93 -4.78 6.54 -9.27
C VAL A 93 -4.97 5.32 -8.38
N TYR A 94 -4.47 5.43 -7.16
CA TYR A 94 -4.39 4.34 -6.19
C TYR A 94 -4.88 4.79 -4.82
N GLN A 95 -5.16 3.82 -3.96
CA GLN A 95 -5.35 4.00 -2.52
C GLN A 95 -4.63 2.87 -1.81
N VAL A 96 -4.04 3.18 -0.65
CA VAL A 96 -3.72 2.13 0.32
C VAL A 96 -5.00 1.82 1.10
N VAL A 97 -5.34 0.54 1.16
CA VAL A 97 -6.45 0.00 1.95
C VAL A 97 -5.91 -0.95 2.99
N VAL A 98 -6.60 -1.05 4.12
CA VAL A 98 -6.39 -2.11 5.11
C VAL A 98 -7.50 -3.14 4.94
N TYR A 99 -7.17 -4.42 5.03
CA TYR A 99 -8.11 -5.53 4.98
C TYR A 99 -7.77 -6.60 6.02
N ASN A 100 -8.77 -7.39 6.40
CA ASN A 100 -8.58 -8.57 7.23
C ASN A 100 -8.32 -9.78 6.31
N ASP A 101 -7.07 -10.24 6.28
CA ASP A 101 -6.58 -11.35 5.47
C ASP A 101 -7.01 -12.70 6.08
N THR A 102 -8.32 -12.97 5.98
CA THR A 102 -8.99 -14.13 6.60
C THR A 102 -8.56 -15.47 6.00
N ASN A 103 -8.07 -15.47 4.76
CA ASN A 103 -7.59 -16.66 4.07
C ASN A 103 -6.06 -16.76 4.00
N ASN A 104 -5.34 -15.79 4.60
CA ASN A 104 -3.88 -15.74 4.70
C ASN A 104 -3.16 -15.77 3.34
N THR A 105 -3.74 -15.18 2.30
CA THR A 105 -3.10 -15.13 0.98
C THR A 105 -2.13 -13.97 0.83
N GLY A 106 -2.17 -12.99 1.75
CA GLY A 106 -1.36 -11.78 1.66
C GLY A 106 -1.78 -10.82 0.55
N THR A 107 -2.93 -11.05 -0.07
CA THR A 107 -3.51 -10.22 -1.12
C THR A 107 -4.97 -9.95 -0.79
N TYR A 108 -5.45 -8.74 -1.05
CA TYR A 108 -6.87 -8.44 -0.84
C TYR A 108 -7.74 -9.24 -1.80
N ASN A 109 -8.75 -9.94 -1.28
CA ASN A 109 -9.73 -10.69 -2.04
C ASN A 109 -11.12 -10.06 -1.91
N VAL A 110 -11.92 -10.13 -2.99
CA VAL A 110 -13.30 -9.64 -2.97
C VAL A 110 -14.09 -10.39 -1.90
N GLY A 111 -14.70 -9.64 -0.98
CA GLY A 111 -15.48 -10.17 0.14
C GLY A 111 -14.77 -10.07 1.49
N GLU A 112 -13.46 -9.80 1.52
CA GLU A 112 -12.75 -9.53 2.77
C GLU A 112 -13.18 -8.17 3.36
N PRO A 113 -13.38 -8.07 4.68
CA PRO A 113 -13.58 -6.79 5.33
C PRO A 113 -12.39 -5.86 5.04
N PHE A 114 -12.68 -4.64 4.60
CA PHE A 114 -11.65 -3.65 4.32
C PHE A 114 -12.09 -2.24 4.76
N ALA A 115 -11.12 -1.36 4.89
CA ALA A 115 -11.31 0.06 5.13
C ALA A 115 -10.37 0.88 4.25
N ARG A 116 -10.82 2.09 3.93
CA ARG A 116 -10.09 3.08 3.13
C ARG A 116 -10.43 4.48 3.65
N ASN A 117 -9.62 5.45 3.27
CA ASN A 117 -9.91 6.85 3.56
C ASN A 117 -10.32 7.61 2.29
N ARG A 118 -10.40 8.94 2.43
CA ARG A 118 -10.70 9.88 1.35
C ARG A 118 -9.44 10.53 0.79
N GLN A 119 -8.34 9.79 0.76
CA GLN A 119 -7.09 10.19 0.13
C GLN A 119 -6.75 9.23 -1.00
N TRP A 120 -6.24 9.76 -2.12
CA TRP A 120 -5.77 8.99 -3.27
C TRP A 120 -4.30 9.30 -3.52
N LEU A 121 -3.56 8.26 -3.84
CA LEU A 121 -2.20 8.32 -4.31
C LEU A 121 -2.22 8.38 -5.83
N VAL A 122 -1.69 9.46 -6.39
CA VAL A 122 -1.62 9.66 -7.84
C VAL A 122 -0.17 9.56 -8.28
N TYR A 123 0.13 8.55 -9.07
CA TYR A 123 1.45 8.36 -9.67
C TYR A 123 1.46 8.91 -11.09
N SER A 124 2.52 9.63 -11.46
CA SER A 124 2.78 10.00 -12.86
C SER A 124 4.27 9.90 -13.18
N LEU A 125 4.61 9.20 -14.26
CA LEU A 125 5.99 9.07 -14.72
C LEU A 125 6.59 10.40 -15.20
N LEU A 126 5.75 11.30 -15.71
CA LEU A 126 6.17 12.57 -16.33
C LEU A 126 5.66 13.81 -15.58
N GLY A 127 4.64 13.66 -14.73
CA GLY A 127 3.84 14.78 -14.23
C GLY A 127 2.87 15.32 -15.30
N GLY A 128 2.20 16.42 -14.99
CA GLY A 128 1.24 17.08 -15.89
C GLY A 128 -0.22 16.80 -15.52
N ASP A 129 -1.12 17.02 -16.48
CA ASP A 129 -2.56 16.89 -16.26
C ASP A 129 -3.00 15.42 -16.36
N ILE A 130 -3.70 14.97 -15.33
CA ILE A 130 -4.33 13.66 -15.24
C ILE A 130 -5.84 13.87 -15.40
N PRO A 131 -6.52 13.14 -16.30
CA PRO A 131 -7.96 13.25 -16.46
C PRO A 131 -8.71 12.74 -15.23
N ALA A 132 -9.98 13.14 -15.10
CA ALA A 132 -10.86 12.59 -14.09
C ALA A 132 -10.98 11.07 -14.24
N VAL A 133 -10.95 10.36 -13.12
CA VAL A 133 -11.03 8.89 -13.11
C VAL A 133 -12.41 8.49 -12.65
N LYS A 134 -13.07 7.67 -13.47
CA LYS A 134 -14.40 7.14 -13.18
C LYS A 134 -14.36 5.62 -13.13
N VAL A 135 -14.98 5.03 -12.12
CA VAL A 135 -15.17 3.59 -11.98
C VAL A 135 -16.67 3.33 -11.90
N ASN A 136 -17.19 2.48 -12.78
CA ASN A 136 -18.64 2.19 -12.89
C ASN A 136 -19.52 3.45 -13.02
N GLY A 137 -19.02 4.48 -13.72
CA GLY A 137 -19.73 5.75 -13.92
C GLY A 137 -19.60 6.76 -12.77
N GLU A 138 -19.06 6.36 -11.62
CA GLU A 138 -18.80 7.24 -10.49
C GLU A 138 -17.39 7.85 -10.58
N GLU A 139 -17.28 9.17 -10.42
CA GLU A 139 -16.00 9.84 -10.33
C GLU A 139 -15.33 9.60 -8.97
N ILE A 140 -14.20 8.90 -9.01
CA ILE A 140 -13.38 8.64 -7.83
C ILE A 140 -12.37 9.76 -7.59
N THR A 141 -11.84 10.37 -8.67
CA THR A 141 -10.98 11.56 -8.59
C THR A 141 -11.28 12.53 -9.72
N PRO A 142 -11.26 13.85 -9.46
CA PRO A 142 -11.42 14.87 -10.50
C PRO A 142 -10.20 14.92 -11.42
N ALA A 143 -10.29 15.67 -12.52
CA ALA A 143 -9.11 16.03 -13.30
C ALA A 143 -8.21 16.94 -12.46
N MET A 144 -6.90 16.72 -12.52
CA MET A 144 -5.93 17.43 -11.68
C MET A 144 -4.54 17.47 -12.32
N THR A 145 -3.75 18.47 -11.96
CA THR A 145 -2.33 18.55 -12.34
C THR A 145 -1.48 17.92 -11.24
N VAL A 146 -0.52 17.08 -11.61
CA VAL A 146 0.38 16.39 -10.67
C VAL A 146 1.84 16.60 -11.03
N LYS A 147 2.75 16.39 -10.06
CA LYS A 147 4.19 16.33 -10.33
C LYS A 147 4.61 14.91 -10.70
N ARG A 148 5.82 14.78 -11.24
CA ARG A 148 6.46 13.48 -11.45
C ARG A 148 6.58 12.71 -10.13
N GLY A 149 6.29 11.41 -10.16
CA GLY A 149 6.31 10.50 -9.02
C GLY A 149 4.95 10.43 -8.32
N TRP A 150 4.99 10.08 -7.03
CA TRP A 150 3.81 10.01 -6.18
C TRP A 150 3.32 11.39 -5.73
N ASN A 151 2.01 11.57 -5.74
CA ASN A 151 1.31 12.74 -5.22
C ASN A 151 0.15 12.25 -4.33
N LEU A 152 -0.21 13.03 -3.32
CA LEU A 152 -1.35 12.77 -2.44
C LEU A 152 -2.46 13.77 -2.75
N TYR A 153 -3.61 13.25 -3.16
CA TYR A 153 -4.85 14.00 -3.29
C TYR A 153 -5.77 13.69 -2.10
N ASN A 154 -6.24 14.71 -1.39
CA ASN A 154 -7.19 14.55 -0.29
C ASN A 154 -8.55 15.16 -0.68
N ARG A 155 -9.61 14.34 -0.78
CA ARG A 155 -10.97 14.82 -1.18
C ARG A 155 -11.59 15.78 -0.19
N ASN A 156 -11.09 15.81 1.04
CA ASN A 156 -11.68 16.67 2.06
C ASN A 156 -11.33 18.14 1.80
N PHE A 157 -10.40 18.42 0.90
CA PHE A 157 -10.00 19.75 0.48
C PHE A 157 -10.25 19.95 -1.02
N PRO A 158 -10.57 21.17 -1.47
CA PRO A 158 -10.67 21.49 -2.88
C PRO A 158 -9.32 21.29 -3.59
N LEU A 159 -9.36 21.19 -4.92
CA LEU A 159 -8.15 21.27 -5.74
C LEU A 159 -7.50 22.65 -5.56
N SER A 160 -6.18 22.65 -5.45
CA SER A 160 -5.35 23.85 -5.26
C SER A 160 -3.90 23.54 -5.59
N ASP A 161 -3.03 24.54 -5.52
CA ASP A 161 -1.58 24.37 -5.71
C ASP A 161 -0.94 23.40 -4.69
N SER A 162 -1.61 23.13 -3.58
CA SER A 162 -1.19 22.19 -2.54
C SER A 162 -2.00 20.89 -2.50
N ASN A 163 -2.99 20.70 -3.37
CA ASN A 163 -3.83 19.50 -3.41
C ASN A 163 -4.22 19.18 -4.86
N PRO A 164 -3.60 18.17 -5.51
CA PRO A 164 -2.67 17.20 -4.93
C PRO A 164 -1.26 17.74 -4.64
N SER A 165 -0.62 17.23 -3.58
CA SER A 165 0.77 17.57 -3.23
C SER A 165 1.75 16.43 -3.57
N PRO A 166 3.01 16.71 -3.96
CA PRO A 166 4.04 15.67 -4.09
C PRO A 166 4.24 14.89 -2.78
N ALA A 167 4.45 13.58 -2.88
CA ALA A 167 4.37 12.68 -1.73
C ALA A 167 5.53 11.67 -1.69
N ALA A 168 6.71 12.11 -1.24
CA ALA A 168 7.83 11.21 -0.95
C ALA A 168 7.68 10.49 0.41
N LYS A 169 7.05 11.19 1.37
CA LYS A 169 6.72 10.71 2.71
C LYS A 169 5.32 11.18 3.08
N ILE A 170 4.48 10.27 3.55
CA ILE A 170 3.10 10.53 3.95
C ILE A 170 2.92 10.06 5.39
N THR A 171 2.38 10.93 6.22
CA THR A 171 2.05 10.66 7.62
C THR A 171 0.60 11.06 7.88
N GLY A 172 -0.07 10.41 8.84
CA GLY A 172 -1.49 10.68 9.11
C GLY A 172 -2.42 10.15 8.01
N TYR A 173 -2.01 9.07 7.33
CA TYR A 173 -2.88 8.34 6.41
C TYR A 173 -3.79 7.42 7.23
N ASP A 174 -4.78 8.00 7.90
CA ASP A 174 -5.62 7.24 8.83
C ASP A 174 -6.71 6.47 8.09
N LEU A 175 -6.92 5.21 8.51
CA LEU A 175 -7.85 4.24 7.98
C LEU A 175 -8.82 3.85 9.09
N SER A 176 -10.12 3.89 8.82
CA SER A 176 -11.14 3.52 9.81
C SER A 176 -12.25 2.72 9.16
N ARG A 177 -12.67 1.68 9.87
CA ARG A 177 -13.88 0.90 9.57
C ARG A 177 -15.04 1.34 10.45
#